data_AF-A0A537K9V5-F1
#
_entry.id   AF-A0A537K9V5-F1
#
_cell.length_a   1.000
_cell.length_b   1.000
_cell.length_c   1.000
_cell.angle_alpha   90.00
_cell.angle_beta   90.00
_cell.angle_gamma   90.00
#
_symmetry.space_group_name_H-M   'P 1'
#
loop_
_entity.id
_entity.type
_entity.pdbx_description
1 polymer ?
#
loop_
_entity_poly.entity_id
_entity_poly.type
_entity_poly.pdbx_seq_one_letter_code
_entity_poly.pdbx_strand_id
1 'polypeptide(L)'
;MKSSLPTRPPATAAPARAALLRASGLRREDGLALPLAMIVILILSALTLGLAETTTSDLSLALPAHRDVRSIYLAQAALEHQIYNLKANKNAGAIALTNYPVTPGQEYWYSTALTCLLNCATNFETRTWQIVATGEIHQTGGPAVLQSRAIRAVVEIHYGGSGATPFQQPTKVLITRWEEVYP
;
A
#
# COMPACT_ATOMS: atom_id res chain seq x y z
N MET A 1 -99.64 -7.15 -40.37
CA MET A 1 -99.48 -8.58 -40.66
C MET A 1 -99.22 -9.32 -39.35
N LYS A 2 -100.06 -10.32 -39.07
CA LYS A 2 -100.01 -11.27 -37.94
C LYS A 2 -98.99 -12.39 -38.24
N SER A 3 -98.42 -13.00 -37.19
CA SER A 3 -98.05 -14.44 -37.03
C SER A 3 -96.90 -14.53 -36.01
N SER A 4 -97.10 -14.86 -34.73
CA SER A 4 -97.50 -16.12 -34.05
C SER A 4 -96.30 -17.00 -33.59
N LEU A 5 -96.23 -17.18 -32.27
CA LEU A 5 -95.30 -17.98 -31.43
C LEU A 5 -95.14 -19.47 -31.80
N PRO A 6 -94.15 -20.18 -31.19
CA PRO A 6 -94.45 -21.09 -30.06
C PRO A 6 -93.42 -21.03 -28.89
N THR A 7 -93.82 -20.87 -27.61
CA THR A 7 -94.11 -21.86 -26.52
C THR A 7 -92.91 -22.46 -25.72
N ARG A 8 -93.01 -22.34 -24.38
CA ARG A 8 -92.12 -22.65 -23.22
C ARG A 8 -92.07 -24.16 -22.88
N PRO A 9 -91.12 -24.70 -22.05
CA PRO A 9 -91.22 -24.67 -20.56
C PRO A 9 -89.85 -24.66 -19.80
N PRO A 10 -89.83 -24.63 -18.43
CA PRO A 10 -88.69 -24.25 -17.59
C PRO A 10 -87.95 -25.47 -16.98
N ALA A 11 -86.77 -25.24 -16.37
CA ALA A 11 -86.39 -25.75 -15.03
C ALA A 11 -84.88 -25.63 -14.74
N THR A 12 -84.58 -25.24 -13.49
CA THR A 12 -83.51 -25.77 -12.61
C THR A 12 -82.05 -25.81 -13.09
N ALA A 13 -81.16 -25.08 -12.41
CA ALA A 13 -80.38 -25.63 -11.27
C ALA A 13 -79.30 -24.63 -10.79
N ALA A 14 -78.96 -24.79 -9.51
CA ALA A 14 -78.08 -24.02 -8.64
C ALA A 14 -76.64 -23.74 -9.15
N PRO A 15 -75.94 -22.77 -8.52
CA PRO A 15 -74.54 -22.46 -8.84
C PRO A 15 -73.62 -23.62 -8.49
N ALA A 16 -72.78 -24.02 -9.43
CA ALA A 16 -71.69 -24.95 -9.17
C ALA A 16 -70.61 -24.26 -8.32
N ARG A 17 -70.79 -24.31 -7.00
CA ARG A 17 -69.68 -24.38 -6.06
C ARG A 17 -68.89 -25.63 -6.38
N ALA A 18 -67.63 -25.50 -6.80
CA ALA A 18 -66.60 -26.47 -6.45
C ALA A 18 -65.22 -25.92 -6.78
N ALA A 19 -64.29 -26.18 -5.86
CA ALA A 19 -62.86 -26.07 -6.02
C ALA A 19 -62.28 -24.65 -6.08
N LEU A 20 -62.55 -23.90 -5.00
CA LEU A 20 -61.43 -23.39 -4.19
C LEU A 20 -60.46 -24.56 -3.99
N LEU A 21 -59.48 -24.69 -4.89
CA LEU A 21 -58.30 -25.51 -4.69
C LEU A 21 -57.57 -24.92 -3.49
N ARG A 22 -57.99 -25.39 -2.31
CA ARG A 22 -57.15 -25.77 -1.19
C ARG A 22 -55.71 -25.25 -1.32
N ALA A 23 -55.53 -23.98 -0.95
CA ALA A 23 -54.32 -23.50 -0.30
C ALA A 23 -54.26 -24.03 1.15
N SER A 24 -54.64 -25.30 1.36
CA SER A 24 -54.51 -26.00 2.65
C SER A 24 -53.16 -26.72 2.66
N GLY A 25 -52.10 -25.93 2.51
CA GLY A 25 -50.71 -26.39 2.57
C GLY A 25 -49.74 -25.35 3.14
N LEU A 26 -50.12 -24.07 3.17
CA LEU A 26 -49.27 -22.96 3.63
C LEU A 26 -49.61 -22.45 5.04
N ARG A 27 -50.31 -23.22 5.87
CA ARG A 27 -50.88 -22.71 7.14
C ARG A 27 -50.34 -23.41 8.40
N ARG A 28 -49.04 -23.73 8.40
CA ARG A 28 -48.37 -24.26 9.60
C ARG A 28 -46.91 -23.84 9.83
N GLU A 29 -46.38 -22.88 9.06
CA GLU A 29 -45.01 -22.34 9.25
C GLU A 29 -44.97 -20.86 9.67
N ASP A 30 -46.13 -20.21 9.83
CA ASP A 30 -46.27 -18.75 10.01
C ASP A 30 -45.71 -18.20 11.35
N GLY A 31 -45.36 -19.06 12.31
CA GLY A 31 -44.80 -18.65 13.60
C GLY A 31 -43.26 -18.73 13.71
N LEU A 32 -42.62 -19.47 12.80
CA LEU A 32 -41.19 -19.82 12.90
C LEU A 32 -40.31 -19.06 11.89
N ALA A 33 -40.91 -18.48 10.86
CA ALA A 33 -40.21 -17.70 9.85
C ALA A 33 -39.52 -16.45 10.44
N LEU A 34 -40.17 -15.75 11.36
CA LEU A 34 -39.62 -14.53 11.99
C LEU A 34 -38.43 -14.81 12.94
N PRO A 35 -38.48 -15.78 13.87
CA PRO A 35 -37.31 -16.10 14.68
C PRO A 35 -36.17 -16.70 13.83
N LEU A 36 -36.48 -17.47 12.79
CA LEU A 36 -35.47 -17.99 11.87
C LEU A 36 -34.81 -16.86 11.06
N ALA A 37 -35.59 -15.90 10.58
CA ALA A 37 -35.05 -14.71 9.91
C ALA A 37 -34.16 -13.89 10.87
N MET A 38 -34.55 -13.72 12.14
CA MET A 38 -33.71 -13.06 13.13
C MET A 38 -32.40 -13.81 13.38
N ILE A 39 -32.44 -15.14 13.48
CA ILE A 39 -31.23 -15.96 13.64
C ILE A 39 -30.33 -15.81 12.42
N VAL A 40 -30.89 -15.87 11.21
CA VAL A 40 -30.13 -15.69 9.97
C VAL A 40 -29.50 -14.29 9.89
N ILE A 41 -30.24 -13.24 10.27
CA ILE A 41 -29.71 -11.87 10.33
C ILE A 41 -28.60 -11.76 11.38
N LEU A 42 -28.74 -12.38 12.55
CA LEU A 42 -27.70 -12.40 13.57
C LEU A 42 -26.44 -13.12 13.09
N ILE A 43 -26.59 -14.28 12.46
CA ILE A 43 -25.46 -15.04 11.88
C ILE A 43 -24.79 -14.22 10.77
N LEU A 44 -25.57 -13.63 9.86
CA LEU A 44 -25.03 -12.75 8.80
C LEU A 44 -24.32 -11.54 9.40
N SER A 45 -24.88 -10.91 10.43
CA SER A 45 -24.24 -9.76 11.09
C SER A 45 -22.91 -10.14 11.75
N ALA A 46 -22.86 -11.29 12.44
CA ALA A 46 -21.64 -11.80 13.06
C ALA A 46 -20.57 -12.14 12.00
N LEU A 47 -20.97 -12.74 10.88
CA LEU A 47 -20.08 -13.01 9.75
C LEU A 47 -19.55 -11.72 9.13
N THR A 48 -20.41 -10.72 8.90
CA THR A 48 -19.99 -9.42 8.36
C THR A 48 -19.03 -8.69 9.29
N LEU A 49 -19.25 -8.78 10.61
CA LEU A 49 -18.36 -8.17 11.59
C LEU A 49 -17.00 -8.88 11.61
N GLY A 50 -16.97 -10.20 11.59
CA GLY A 50 -15.71 -10.96 11.52
C GLY A 50 -14.92 -10.70 10.23
N LEU A 51 -15.61 -10.53 9.09
CA LEU A 51 -14.98 -10.13 7.82
C LEU A 51 -14.44 -8.68 7.87
N ALA A 52 -15.16 -7.77 8.53
CA ALA A 52 -14.69 -6.39 8.70
C ALA A 52 -13.46 -6.34 9.63
N GLU A 53 -13.44 -7.10 10.72
CA GLU A 53 -12.31 -7.14 11.66
C GLU A 53 -11.05 -7.73 11.03
N THR A 54 -11.19 -8.81 10.26
CA THR A 54 -10.04 -9.44 9.57
C THR A 54 -9.45 -8.52 8.51
N THR A 55 -10.29 -7.93 7.65
CA THR A 55 -9.82 -6.99 6.61
C THR A 55 -9.18 -5.73 7.18
N THR A 56 -9.73 -5.18 8.27
CA THR A 56 -9.12 -4.02 8.94
C THR A 56 -7.80 -4.37 9.61
N SER A 57 -7.67 -5.54 10.23
CA SER A 57 -6.40 -6.01 10.78
C SER A 57 -5.34 -6.18 9.70
N ASP A 58 -5.68 -6.83 8.58
CA ASP A 58 -4.74 -7.02 7.47
C ASP A 58 -4.26 -5.69 6.90
N LEU A 59 -5.16 -4.73 6.71
CA LEU A 59 -4.81 -3.40 6.24
C LEU A 59 -3.94 -2.62 7.24
N SER A 60 -4.23 -2.77 8.53
CA SER A 60 -3.46 -2.14 9.62
C SER A 60 -2.01 -2.63 9.67
N LEU A 61 -1.75 -3.87 9.23
CA LEU A 61 -0.42 -4.47 9.17
C LEU A 61 0.27 -4.21 7.83
N ALA A 62 -0.47 -4.29 6.72
CA ALA A 62 0.09 -4.16 5.38
C ALA A 62 0.60 -2.74 5.07
N LEU A 63 -0.13 -1.71 5.49
CA LEU A 63 0.23 -0.32 5.19
C LEU A 63 1.58 0.10 5.81
N PRO A 64 1.84 -0.12 7.11
CA PRO A 64 3.15 0.15 7.70
C PRO A 64 4.27 -0.67 7.06
N ALA A 65 4.04 -1.96 6.80
CA ALA A 65 5.04 -2.83 6.19
C ALA A 65 5.44 -2.37 4.78
N HIS A 66 4.47 -1.95 3.96
CA HIS A 66 4.75 -1.40 2.64
C HIS A 66 5.53 -0.08 2.71
N ARG A 67 5.19 0.79 3.66
CA ARG A 67 5.92 2.04 3.90
C ARG A 67 7.35 1.79 4.35
N ASP A 68 7.56 0.82 5.24
CA ASP A 68 8.88 0.42 5.70
C ASP A 68 9.78 -0.01 4.54
N VAL A 69 9.33 -1.00 3.77
CA VAL A 69 10.07 -1.50 2.62
C VAL A 69 10.42 -0.36 1.65
N ARG A 70 9.46 0.52 1.39
CA ARG A 70 9.67 1.63 0.46
C ARG A 70 10.63 2.70 1.00
N SER A 71 10.61 3.00 2.29
CA SER A 71 11.57 3.89 2.93
C SER A 71 13.00 3.34 2.89
N ILE A 72 13.19 2.02 3.05
CA ILE A 72 14.50 1.36 2.89
C ILE A 72 14.99 1.48 1.44
N TYR A 73 14.12 1.25 0.45
CA TYR A 73 14.49 1.43 -0.96
C TYR A 73 14.91 2.88 -1.27
N LEU A 74 14.25 3.87 -0.67
CA LEU A 74 14.63 5.28 -0.81
C LEU A 74 15.99 5.56 -0.17
N ALA A 75 16.28 4.98 1.00
CA ALA A 75 17.59 5.08 1.64
C ALA A 75 18.69 4.44 0.77
N GLN A 76 18.42 3.28 0.16
CA GLN A 76 19.37 2.65 -0.76
C GLN A 76 19.61 3.51 -2.01
N ALA A 77 18.56 4.08 -2.59
CA ALA A 77 18.67 4.97 -3.74
C ALA A 77 19.50 6.24 -3.42
N ALA A 78 19.29 6.84 -2.24
CA ALA A 78 20.09 7.96 -1.76
C ALA A 78 21.57 7.60 -1.64
N LEU A 79 21.86 6.40 -1.17
CA LEU A 79 23.23 5.93 -1.05
C LEU A 79 23.90 5.75 -2.41
N GLU A 80 23.22 5.09 -3.35
CA GLU A 80 23.71 4.91 -4.71
C GLU A 80 23.95 6.26 -5.40
N HIS A 81 23.04 7.22 -5.20
CA HIS A 81 23.19 8.60 -5.70
C HIS A 81 24.40 9.30 -5.04
N GLN A 82 24.61 9.16 -3.74
CA GLN A 82 25.78 9.74 -3.08
C GLN A 82 27.09 9.12 -3.59
N ILE A 83 27.13 7.80 -3.77
CA ILE A 83 28.30 7.13 -4.36
C ILE A 83 28.54 7.66 -5.77
N TYR A 84 27.50 7.81 -6.59
CA TYR A 84 27.63 8.40 -7.92
C TYR A 84 28.23 9.81 -7.86
N ASN A 85 27.75 10.66 -6.95
CA ASN A 85 28.29 12.01 -6.77
C ASN A 85 29.78 11.99 -6.35
N LEU A 86 30.16 11.08 -5.45
CA LEU A 86 31.56 10.92 -5.03
C LEU A 86 32.45 10.40 -6.16
N LYS A 87 31.94 9.50 -6.99
CA LYS A 87 32.64 9.02 -8.20
C LYS A 87 32.90 10.17 -9.19
N ALA A 88 31.96 11.09 -9.35
CA ALA A 88 32.09 12.24 -10.25
C ALA A 88 32.96 13.36 -9.67
N ASN A 89 32.87 13.58 -8.36
CA ASN A 89 33.62 14.61 -7.64
C ASN A 89 34.01 14.11 -6.24
N LYS A 90 35.31 13.98 -5.99
CA LYS A 90 35.87 13.52 -4.70
C LYS A 90 35.47 14.38 -3.49
N ASN A 91 35.04 15.62 -3.75
CA ASN A 91 34.60 16.58 -2.75
C ASN A 91 33.08 16.82 -2.82
N ALA A 92 32.32 15.91 -3.42
CA ALA A 92 30.87 16.02 -3.44
C ALA A 92 30.31 16.12 -2.02
N GLY A 93 29.44 17.11 -1.81
CA GLY A 93 28.71 17.29 -0.55
C GLY A 93 27.66 16.19 -0.35
N ALA A 94 27.07 16.19 0.84
CA ALA A 94 25.93 15.37 1.14
C ALA A 94 24.69 15.84 0.36
N ILE A 95 23.79 14.92 0.02
CA ILE A 95 22.54 15.22 -0.67
C ILE A 95 21.55 15.78 0.36
N ALA A 96 21.13 17.03 0.15
CA ALA A 96 20.04 17.63 0.91
C ALA A 96 18.72 16.86 0.68
N LEU A 97 17.75 17.09 1.56
CA LEU A 97 16.44 16.45 1.47
C LEU A 97 15.79 16.71 0.10
N THR A 98 15.65 15.65 -0.70
CA THR A 98 15.26 15.71 -2.11
C THR A 98 14.15 14.71 -2.39
N ASN A 99 13.15 15.13 -3.19
CA ASN A 99 12.03 14.29 -3.59
C ASN A 99 12.38 13.37 -4.78
N TYR A 100 11.89 12.13 -4.79
CA TYR A 100 12.13 11.18 -5.88
C TYR A 100 10.93 10.26 -6.21
N PRO A 101 10.59 10.07 -7.51
CA PRO A 101 11.08 10.83 -8.66
C PRO A 101 10.74 12.31 -8.51
N VAL A 102 11.56 13.20 -9.10
CA VAL A 102 11.40 14.66 -8.98
C VAL A 102 10.02 15.04 -9.51
N THR A 103 9.08 15.16 -8.57
CA THR A 103 7.63 15.40 -8.67
C THR A 103 6.89 14.53 -9.71
N PRO A 104 6.38 13.33 -9.36
CA PRO A 104 4.96 13.28 -8.97
C PRO A 104 4.64 12.43 -7.71
N GLY A 105 3.80 13.01 -6.84
CA GLY A 105 3.27 12.38 -5.61
C GLY A 105 3.75 12.99 -4.28
N GLN A 106 4.84 13.78 -4.30
CA GLN A 106 5.48 14.49 -3.15
C GLN A 106 5.57 13.73 -1.80
N GLU A 107 5.42 12.41 -1.84
CA GLU A 107 5.41 11.53 -0.68
C GLU A 107 6.82 11.02 -0.38
N TYR A 108 7.65 10.80 -1.42
CA TYR A 108 8.90 10.08 -1.29
C TYR A 108 10.09 11.02 -1.28
N TRP A 109 10.85 10.98 -0.20
CA TRP A 109 12.00 11.84 0.02
C TRP A 109 13.19 11.00 0.42
N TYR A 110 14.37 11.52 0.10
CA TYR A 110 15.60 10.95 0.63
C TYR A 110 16.64 12.02 0.87
N SER A 111 17.58 11.72 1.75
CA SER A 111 18.72 12.59 2.04
C SER A 111 19.94 11.73 2.38
N THR A 112 21.12 12.36 2.42
CA THR A 112 22.30 11.73 2.98
C THR A 112 22.99 12.67 3.97
N ALA A 113 23.65 12.08 4.96
CA ALA A 113 24.71 12.70 5.72
C ALA A 113 26.03 12.02 5.33
N LEU A 114 27.06 12.83 5.10
CA LEU A 114 28.36 12.37 4.64
C LEU A 114 29.43 12.78 5.66
N THR A 115 30.15 11.81 6.19
CA THR A 115 31.31 12.05 7.04
C THR A 115 32.51 11.40 6.42
N CYS A 116 33.57 12.16 6.17
CA CYS A 116 34.82 11.58 5.70
C CYS A 116 35.59 10.98 6.90
N LEU A 117 35.95 9.70 6.80
CA LEU A 117 36.61 8.95 7.87
C LEU A 117 38.13 8.91 7.70
N LEU A 118 38.61 8.79 6.47
CA LEU A 118 40.04 8.64 6.17
C LEU A 118 40.42 9.42 4.91
N ASN A 119 41.64 9.98 4.89
CA ASN A 119 42.28 10.61 3.72
C ASN A 119 41.54 11.84 3.13
N CYS A 120 40.82 12.58 3.99
CA CYS A 120 39.91 13.65 3.56
C CYS A 120 40.60 14.90 2.99
N ALA A 121 41.84 15.19 3.40
CA ALA A 121 42.53 16.43 3.06
C ALA A 121 43.81 16.23 2.21
N THR A 122 44.53 15.13 2.42
CA THR A 122 45.93 15.00 1.97
C THR A 122 46.15 13.89 0.94
N ASN A 123 45.36 12.81 0.98
CA ASN A 123 45.50 11.70 0.05
C ASN A 123 44.25 11.60 -0.84
N PHE A 124 44.41 11.98 -2.10
CA PHE A 124 43.33 11.98 -3.09
C PHE A 124 43.22 10.68 -3.88
N GLU A 125 44.14 9.74 -3.66
CA GLU A 125 44.18 8.47 -4.38
C GLU A 125 43.18 7.47 -3.81
N THR A 126 42.98 7.47 -2.49
CA THR A 126 42.00 6.61 -1.81
C THR A 126 41.36 7.37 -0.67
N ARG A 127 40.02 7.35 -0.60
CA ARG A 127 39.25 8.01 0.44
C ARG A 127 38.14 7.12 0.95
N THR A 128 37.86 7.26 2.25
CA THR A 128 36.83 6.48 2.93
C THR A 128 35.80 7.42 3.52
N TRP A 129 34.54 7.18 3.20
CA TRP A 129 33.39 7.92 3.70
C TRP A 129 32.46 7.01 4.47
N GLN A 130 31.88 7.57 5.52
CA GLN A 130 30.64 7.08 6.09
C GLN A 130 29.49 7.84 5.45
N ILE A 131 28.58 7.11 4.82
CA ILE A 131 27.33 7.65 4.27
C ILE A 131 26.21 7.14 5.15
N VAL A 132 25.43 8.03 5.73
CA VAL A 132 24.14 7.71 6.34
C VAL A 132 23.08 8.19 5.38
N ALA A 133 22.41 7.27 4.72
CA ALA A 133 21.35 7.56 3.77
C ALA A 133 20.00 7.33 4.43
N THR A 134 19.11 8.31 4.32
CA THR A 134 17.78 8.28 4.94
C THR A 134 16.72 8.35 3.87
N GLY A 135 15.76 7.43 3.92
CA GLY A 135 14.58 7.43 3.08
C GLY A 135 13.34 7.72 3.90
N GLU A 136 12.52 8.64 3.44
CA GLU A 136 11.36 9.16 4.15
C GLU A 136 10.11 9.10 3.28
N ILE A 137 9.00 8.77 3.92
CA ILE A 137 7.65 8.82 3.36
C ILE A 137 6.92 9.92 4.11
N HIS A 138 6.50 10.94 3.39
CA HIS A 138 5.81 12.13 3.89
C HIS A 138 4.32 12.03 3.59
N GLN A 139 3.49 12.74 4.36
CA GLN A 139 2.08 12.88 4.02
C GLN A 139 1.96 13.68 2.72
N THR A 140 1.14 13.19 1.78
CA THR A 140 0.89 13.91 0.53
C THR A 140 0.40 15.34 0.81
N GLY A 141 1.13 16.34 0.29
CA GLY A 141 0.79 17.75 0.45
C GLY A 141 1.11 18.34 1.82
N GLY A 142 1.83 17.62 2.70
CA GLY A 142 2.24 18.10 4.02
C GLY A 142 3.68 17.72 4.38
N PRO A 143 4.28 18.38 5.38
CA PRO A 143 5.66 18.10 5.82
C PRO A 143 5.77 16.93 6.80
N ALA A 144 4.67 16.25 7.12
CA ALA A 144 4.64 15.23 8.15
C ALA A 144 5.30 13.93 7.67
N VAL A 145 6.32 13.44 8.38
CA VAL A 145 6.96 12.16 8.09
C VAL A 145 6.12 11.02 8.64
N LEU A 146 5.61 10.17 7.76
CA LEU A 146 4.83 8.98 8.09
C LEU A 146 5.71 7.77 8.40
N GLN A 147 6.86 7.66 7.72
CA GLN A 147 7.81 6.57 7.92
C GLN A 147 9.22 7.02 7.55
N SER A 148 10.23 6.57 8.29
CA SER A 148 11.64 6.83 8.00
C SER A 148 12.51 5.63 8.34
N ARG A 149 13.46 5.34 7.44
CA ARG A 149 14.48 4.30 7.61
C ARG A 149 15.81 4.85 7.15
N ALA A 150 16.88 4.46 7.83
CA ALA A 150 18.23 4.89 7.51
C ALA A 150 19.15 3.69 7.31
N ILE A 151 20.11 3.87 6.42
CA ILE A 151 21.17 2.91 6.15
C ILE A 151 22.50 3.61 6.35
N ARG A 152 23.40 2.99 7.09
CA ARG A 152 24.79 3.41 7.19
C ARG A 152 25.67 2.50 6.36
N ALA A 153 26.48 3.10 5.51
CA ALA A 153 27.55 2.41 4.82
C ALA A 153 28.89 3.09 5.05
N VAL A 154 29.94 2.27 5.05
CA VAL A 154 31.30 2.75 4.91
C VAL A 154 31.77 2.39 3.50
N VAL A 155 32.10 3.42 2.73
CA VAL A 155 32.47 3.31 1.32
C VAL A 155 33.88 3.82 1.14
N GLU A 156 34.73 2.99 0.55
CA GLU A 156 36.08 3.34 0.14
C GLU A 156 36.13 3.45 -1.39
N ILE A 157 36.64 4.57 -1.89
CA ILE A 157 36.80 4.79 -3.33
C ILE A 157 38.27 5.08 -3.62
N HIS A 158 38.81 4.31 -4.57
CA HIS A 158 40.13 4.52 -5.14
C HIS A 158 39.99 5.28 -6.45
N TYR A 159 40.72 6.37 -6.59
CA TYR A 159 40.66 7.28 -7.74
C TYR A 159 41.81 7.11 -8.74
N GLY A 160 42.84 6.33 -8.39
CA GLY A 160 43.94 5.98 -9.29
C GLY A 160 44.84 7.16 -9.70
N GLY A 161 46.15 6.94 -9.65
CA GLY A 161 47.15 7.87 -10.19
C GLY A 161 47.58 8.98 -9.23
N SER A 162 48.88 9.32 -9.28
CA SER A 162 49.47 10.39 -8.48
C SER A 162 49.09 11.76 -9.04
N GLY A 163 48.37 12.56 -8.27
CA GLY A 163 48.04 13.94 -8.61
C GLY A 163 46.75 14.41 -7.98
N ALA A 164 46.79 15.56 -7.29
CA ALA A 164 45.68 16.14 -6.54
C ALA A 164 44.62 16.79 -7.45
N THR A 165 44.10 16.06 -8.43
CA THR A 165 42.96 16.56 -9.23
C THR A 165 41.64 16.08 -8.63
N PRO A 166 40.65 16.97 -8.48
CA PRO A 166 39.33 16.61 -7.95
C PRO A 166 38.48 15.75 -8.91
N PHE A 167 38.91 15.58 -10.17
CA PHE A 167 38.12 14.98 -11.26
C PHE A 167 38.72 13.67 -11.83
N GLN A 168 39.53 12.94 -11.07
CA GLN A 168 39.97 11.60 -11.48
C GLN A 168 38.82 10.61 -11.42
N GLN A 169 38.74 9.74 -12.44
CA GLN A 169 37.77 8.66 -12.47
C GLN A 169 38.14 7.57 -11.47
N PRO A 170 37.17 7.06 -10.69
CA PRO A 170 37.42 5.99 -9.73
C PRO A 170 37.82 4.70 -10.45
N THR A 171 38.90 4.08 -9.98
CA THR A 171 39.35 2.76 -10.46
C THR A 171 38.64 1.63 -9.72
N LYS A 172 38.20 1.87 -8.48
CA LYS A 172 37.56 0.86 -7.63
C LYS A 172 36.66 1.50 -6.57
N VAL A 173 35.52 0.88 -6.28
CA VAL A 173 34.65 1.21 -5.16
C VAL A 173 34.43 -0.02 -4.31
N LEU A 174 34.59 0.12 -3.00
CA LEU A 174 34.42 -0.91 -2.00
C LEU A 174 33.40 -0.44 -0.96
N ILE A 175 32.44 -1.29 -0.62
CA ILE A 175 31.55 -1.08 0.51
C ILE A 175 32.02 -2.03 1.60
N THR A 176 32.63 -1.48 2.65
CA THR A 176 33.27 -2.27 3.72
C THR A 176 32.32 -2.56 4.87
N ARG A 177 31.26 -1.75 5.01
CA ARG A 177 30.18 -1.96 5.98
C ARG A 177 28.86 -1.53 5.37
N TRP A 178 27.82 -2.30 5.66
CA TRP A 178 26.44 -2.02 5.29
C TRP A 178 25.53 -2.43 6.44
N GLU A 179 24.82 -1.49 7.03
CA GLU A 179 23.89 -1.77 8.13
C GLU A 179 22.68 -0.85 8.09
N GLU A 180 21.53 -1.41 8.44
CA GLU A 180 20.35 -0.61 8.75
C GLU A 180 20.57 0.08 10.10
N VAL A 181 20.24 1.37 10.16
CA VAL A 181 20.29 2.15 11.39
C VAL A 181 18.88 2.54 11.74
N TYR A 182 18.43 2.11 12.91
CA TYR A 182 17.20 2.61 13.48
C TYR A 182 17.43 4.05 13.96
N PRO A 183 16.57 5.01 13.56
CA PRO A 183 16.58 6.35 14.13
C PRO A 183 16.25 6.33 15.63
#